data_AF-A0A4Y9EUE9-F1
#
_entry.id   AF-A0A4Y9EUE9-F1
#
_cell.length_a   1.000
_cell.length_b   1.000
_cell.length_c   1.000
_cell.angle_alpha   90.00
_cell.angle_beta   90.00
_cell.angle_gamma   90.00
#
_symmetry.space_group_name_H-M   'P 1'
#
loop_
_entity.id
_entity.type
_entity.pdbx_description
1 polymer ?
#
loop_
_entity_poly.entity_id
_entity_poly.type
_entity_poly.pdbx_seq_one_letter_code
_entity_poly.pdbx_strand_id
1 'polypeptide(L)'
;MKMSVKNFVAAALLAGSVLAASAPATAVTTAFANFNTLTSASNIYWKNGNNANTSKNGQVYTISAGNSTVPGATIVSFNFLVGGLPQAVRAEFTLFGTTTNTAAQTVGTCPGPTCFLIQANITGSFTFTAKAASGGSQTIGAYTIPDGTNLLSATNYTGALIAGVRGGSSAAFTGTDPVGGSITYVSAPMFNLDFTNTTARDFSITLGSIGQASGTPIGFNAKAYNAAPTAALTTFRASANGTFGSEPSPSVPEPATWALFVAGFGMVGFQVRRRRQLASVAG
;
A
#
# COMPACT_ATOMS: atom_id res chain seq x y z
N MET A 1 77.32 -16.68 -14.30
CA MET A 1 77.88 -16.12 -13.04
C MET A 1 76.80 -15.25 -12.41
N LYS A 2 76.53 -15.47 -11.12
CA LYS A 2 75.37 -15.01 -10.33
C LYS A 2 75.28 -13.48 -10.15
N MET A 3 74.04 -13.01 -9.99
CA MET A 3 73.50 -12.01 -9.02
C MET A 3 72.49 -11.08 -9.72
N SER A 4 71.39 -10.61 -9.12
CA SER A 4 70.66 -10.94 -7.89
C SER A 4 69.36 -10.14 -7.96
N VAL A 5 68.23 -10.82 -7.81
CA VAL A 5 66.91 -10.23 -7.54
C VAL A 5 66.94 -9.61 -6.14
N LYS A 6 66.49 -8.36 -5.95
CA LYS A 6 65.67 -7.90 -4.81
C LYS A 6 65.43 -6.38 -4.77
N ASN A 7 64.15 -6.06 -4.55
CA ASN A 7 63.57 -4.87 -3.90
C ASN A 7 63.33 -3.62 -4.76
N PHE A 8 62.07 -3.33 -5.12
CA PHE A 8 61.16 -2.57 -4.25
C PHE A 8 59.71 -2.66 -4.75
N VAL A 9 58.85 -3.19 -3.88
CA VAL A 9 57.38 -3.09 -3.94
C VAL A 9 57.00 -1.74 -3.35
N ALA A 10 56.37 -0.85 -4.11
CA ALA A 10 55.44 0.18 -3.61
C ALA A 10 54.94 1.06 -4.77
N ALA A 11 53.66 0.95 -5.09
CA ALA A 11 52.74 1.98 -5.60
C ALA A 11 51.68 1.32 -6.50
N ALA A 12 50.82 0.53 -5.86
CA ALA A 12 49.55 0.14 -6.43
C ALA A 12 48.58 1.33 -6.34
N LEU A 13 47.66 1.40 -7.32
CA LEU A 13 46.30 1.92 -7.19
C LEU A 13 46.13 3.41 -6.86
N LEU A 14 45.95 4.25 -7.88
CA LEU A 14 45.20 5.50 -7.76
C LEU A 14 44.78 6.04 -9.15
N ALA A 15 43.93 5.28 -9.85
CA ALA A 15 43.19 5.78 -11.02
C ALA A 15 41.93 4.93 -11.25
N GLY A 16 41.09 4.81 -10.22
CA GLY A 16 39.74 4.25 -10.34
C GLY A 16 38.74 5.36 -10.01
N SER A 17 38.57 6.31 -10.92
CA SER A 17 37.52 7.33 -10.79
C SER A 17 36.16 6.63 -10.85
N VAL A 18 35.51 6.64 -9.70
CA VAL A 18 34.18 6.13 -9.41
C VAL A 18 33.18 6.77 -10.36
N LEU A 19 32.74 6.04 -11.39
CA LEU A 19 31.44 6.26 -12.01
C LEU A 19 30.40 5.82 -10.97
N ALA A 20 30.06 6.72 -10.05
CA ALA A 20 28.85 6.59 -9.28
C ALA A 20 27.70 6.77 -10.27
N ALA A 21 27.30 5.68 -10.91
CA ALA A 21 26.01 5.61 -11.55
C ALA A 21 24.99 5.87 -10.44
N SER A 22 24.45 7.09 -10.41
CA SER A 22 23.23 7.37 -9.68
C SER A 22 22.16 6.48 -10.28
N ALA A 23 21.97 5.29 -9.70
CA ALA A 23 20.79 4.51 -9.99
C ALA A 23 19.59 5.45 -9.79
N PRO A 24 18.62 5.47 -10.73
CA PRO A 24 17.41 6.24 -10.51
C PRO A 24 16.84 5.78 -9.17
N ALA A 25 16.54 6.75 -8.29
CA ALA A 25 15.87 6.46 -7.04
C ALA A 25 14.50 5.87 -7.41
N THR A 26 14.41 4.54 -7.43
CA THR A 26 13.13 3.85 -7.33
C THR A 26 12.57 4.31 -6.01
N ALA A 27 11.56 5.16 -6.09
CA ALA A 27 11.00 5.69 -4.89
C ALA A 27 10.37 4.52 -4.11
N VAL A 28 10.54 4.58 -2.79
CA VAL A 28 10.20 3.48 -1.88
C VAL A 28 8.89 3.88 -1.23
N THR A 29 7.80 3.18 -1.58
CA THR A 29 6.53 3.36 -0.86
C THR A 29 6.72 2.85 0.57
N THR A 30 6.50 3.74 1.53
CA THR A 30 6.56 3.40 2.97
C THR A 30 5.15 3.29 3.51
N ALA A 31 4.84 2.19 4.21
CA ALA A 31 3.55 2.00 4.86
C ALA A 31 3.38 3.03 5.98
N PHE A 32 2.32 3.84 5.92
CA PHE A 32 2.02 4.88 6.92
C PHE A 32 0.81 4.54 7.79
N ALA A 33 -0.03 3.59 7.37
CA ALA A 33 -1.18 3.13 8.13
C ALA A 33 -1.50 1.67 7.85
N ASN A 34 -2.18 1.03 8.80
CA ASN A 34 -2.79 -0.29 8.60
C ASN A 34 -4.14 -0.39 9.30
N PHE A 35 -4.89 -1.44 8.97
CA PHE A 35 -6.09 -1.80 9.70
C PHE A 35 -6.21 -3.31 9.84
N ASN A 36 -6.83 -3.71 10.95
CA ASN A 36 -7.16 -5.11 11.25
C ASN A 36 -8.62 -5.24 11.62
N THR A 37 -9.26 -6.33 11.21
CA THR A 37 -10.63 -6.65 11.64
C THR A 37 -10.66 -6.95 13.13
N LEU A 38 -11.72 -6.50 13.81
CA LEU A 38 -11.96 -6.86 15.21
C LEU A 38 -12.64 -8.22 15.36
N THR A 39 -13.14 -8.80 14.25
CA THR A 39 -13.83 -10.08 14.25
C THR A 39 -13.25 -10.98 13.17
N SER A 40 -13.35 -12.29 13.38
CA SER A 40 -12.95 -13.30 12.40
C SER A 40 -14.01 -13.51 11.30
N ALA A 41 -15.14 -12.79 11.37
CA ALA A 41 -16.23 -12.90 10.39
C ALA A 41 -15.85 -12.22 9.07
N SER A 42 -16.48 -12.65 7.97
CA SER A 42 -16.35 -11.95 6.70
C SER A 42 -16.85 -10.51 6.83
N ASN A 43 -16.10 -9.58 6.29
CA ASN A 43 -16.41 -8.15 6.32
C ASN A 43 -16.30 -7.49 4.95
N ILE A 44 -15.88 -8.24 3.93
CA ILE A 44 -15.91 -7.86 2.52
C ILE A 44 -16.78 -8.84 1.74
N TYR A 45 -17.52 -8.31 0.77
CA TYR A 45 -18.30 -9.05 -0.20
C TYR A 45 -17.94 -8.63 -1.61
N TRP A 46 -17.56 -9.61 -2.44
CA TRP A 46 -17.53 -9.47 -3.88
C TRP A 46 -18.82 -10.03 -4.46
N LYS A 47 -19.56 -9.21 -5.19
CA LYS A 47 -20.79 -9.58 -5.88
C LYS A 47 -20.59 -9.51 -7.39
N ASN A 48 -20.79 -10.64 -8.07
CA ASN A 48 -20.88 -10.62 -9.54
C ASN A 48 -22.14 -9.85 -9.97
N GLY A 49 -22.08 -9.17 -11.12
CA GLY A 49 -23.18 -8.36 -11.62
C GLY A 49 -24.46 -9.14 -11.95
N ASN A 50 -24.44 -10.48 -11.91
CA ASN A 50 -25.65 -11.29 -11.94
C ASN A 50 -25.55 -12.54 -11.04
N ASN A 51 -26.71 -13.12 -10.72
CA ASN A 51 -26.81 -14.30 -9.85
C ASN A 51 -26.20 -15.57 -10.47
N ALA A 52 -26.09 -15.63 -11.79
CA ALA A 52 -25.53 -16.76 -12.51
C ALA A 52 -23.98 -16.71 -12.64
N ASN A 53 -23.34 -15.69 -12.08
CA ASN A 53 -21.92 -15.39 -12.23
C ASN A 53 -21.43 -15.37 -13.70
N THR A 54 -22.27 -14.92 -14.62
CA THR A 54 -21.95 -14.74 -16.05
C THR A 54 -21.63 -13.30 -16.42
N SER A 55 -21.80 -12.35 -15.50
CA SER A 55 -21.57 -10.94 -15.81
C SER A 55 -20.08 -10.65 -15.86
N LYS A 56 -19.69 -9.78 -16.78
CA LYS A 56 -18.37 -9.11 -16.77
C LYS A 56 -18.31 -7.91 -15.83
N ASN A 57 -19.42 -7.63 -15.14
CA ASN A 57 -19.49 -6.59 -14.12
C ASN A 57 -19.37 -7.23 -12.74
N GLY A 58 -18.84 -6.49 -11.78
CA GLY A 58 -18.73 -6.93 -10.39
C GLY A 58 -18.51 -5.77 -9.45
N GLN A 59 -18.80 -6.00 -8.17
CA GLN A 59 -18.68 -5.00 -7.12
C GLN A 59 -18.02 -5.59 -5.89
N VAL A 60 -17.08 -4.86 -5.29
CA VAL A 60 -16.52 -5.15 -3.97
C VAL A 60 -17.04 -4.12 -2.98
N TYR A 61 -17.48 -4.57 -1.81
CA TYR A 61 -17.86 -3.65 -0.74
C TYR A 61 -17.75 -4.27 0.65
N THR A 62 -17.65 -3.41 1.66
CA THR A 62 -17.76 -3.82 3.06
C THR A 62 -19.19 -4.24 3.42
N ILE A 63 -19.30 -5.13 4.38
CA ILE A 63 -20.57 -5.61 4.94
C ILE A 63 -20.56 -5.52 6.46
N SER A 64 -21.72 -5.24 7.07
CA SER A 64 -21.87 -5.10 8.52
C SER A 64 -21.93 -6.42 9.28
N ALA A 65 -22.21 -7.53 8.58
CA ALA A 65 -22.27 -8.87 9.14
C ALA A 65 -21.80 -9.91 8.11
N GLY A 66 -21.20 -11.00 8.57
CA GLY A 66 -20.59 -12.02 7.70
C GLY A 66 -21.55 -12.75 6.76
N ASN A 67 -22.86 -12.66 6.99
CA ASN A 67 -23.89 -13.22 6.11
C ASN A 67 -24.63 -12.16 5.28
N SER A 68 -24.28 -10.87 5.40
CA SER A 68 -24.94 -9.80 4.66
C SER A 68 -24.54 -9.82 3.18
N THR A 69 -25.46 -9.35 2.34
CA THR A 69 -25.26 -9.14 0.89
C THR A 69 -25.42 -7.67 0.51
N VAL A 70 -25.66 -6.80 1.49
CA VAL A 70 -25.93 -5.37 1.29
C VAL A 70 -24.70 -4.58 1.72
N PRO A 71 -24.29 -3.53 0.98
CA PRO A 71 -23.24 -2.63 1.42
C PRO A 71 -23.50 -2.08 2.82
N GLY A 72 -22.46 -2.08 3.64
CA GLY A 72 -22.50 -1.55 4.99
C GLY A 72 -21.09 -1.26 5.49
N ALA A 73 -20.99 -0.78 6.72
CA ALA A 73 -19.72 -0.52 7.35
C ALA A 73 -19.34 -1.62 8.34
N THR A 74 -18.03 -1.82 8.54
CA THR A 74 -17.50 -2.79 9.49
C THR A 74 -16.55 -2.10 10.47
N ILE A 75 -16.51 -2.55 11.71
CA ILE A 75 -15.62 -1.96 12.71
C ILE A 75 -14.25 -2.63 12.64
N VAL A 76 -13.21 -1.81 12.54
CA VAL A 76 -11.81 -2.23 12.48
C VAL A 76 -10.98 -1.50 13.53
N SER A 77 -9.81 -2.04 13.83
CA SER A 77 -8.74 -1.31 14.51
C SER A 77 -7.85 -0.68 13.44
N PHE A 78 -7.72 0.63 13.45
CA PHE A 78 -6.90 1.40 12.53
C PHE A 78 -5.66 1.93 13.27
N ASN A 79 -4.47 1.76 12.69
CA ASN A 79 -3.23 2.24 13.28
C ASN A 79 -2.49 3.14 12.28
N PHE A 80 -2.09 4.31 12.76
CA PHE A 80 -1.04 5.07 12.09
C PHE A 80 0.32 4.44 12.44
N LEU A 81 1.14 4.19 11.41
CA LEU A 81 2.49 3.66 11.55
C LEU A 81 3.54 4.78 11.62
N VAL A 82 3.10 6.03 11.44
CA VAL A 82 3.93 7.22 11.60
C VAL A 82 4.06 7.54 13.08
N GLY A 83 5.28 7.80 13.53
CA GLY A 83 5.58 8.11 14.93
C GLY A 83 4.80 9.31 15.46
N GLY A 84 4.33 9.22 16.70
CA GLY A 84 3.62 10.29 17.38
C GLY A 84 2.13 10.38 17.08
N LEU A 85 1.58 9.57 16.16
CA LEU A 85 0.15 9.48 15.90
C LEU A 85 -0.53 8.37 16.72
N PRO A 86 -1.86 8.47 16.98
CA PRO A 86 -2.62 7.44 17.67
C PRO A 86 -2.54 6.06 17.01
N GLN A 87 -2.44 5.03 17.84
CA GLN A 87 -2.58 3.63 17.41
C GLN A 87 -3.84 3.02 18.03
N ALA A 88 -4.31 1.94 17.43
CA ALA A 88 -5.51 1.20 17.81
C ALA A 88 -6.78 2.07 17.85
N VAL A 89 -6.90 3.01 16.90
CA VAL A 89 -8.11 3.83 16.76
C VAL A 89 -9.24 2.94 16.26
N ARG A 90 -10.33 2.83 17.02
CA ARG A 90 -11.51 2.12 16.55
C ARG A 90 -12.14 2.92 15.42
N ALA A 91 -12.28 2.30 14.25
CA ALA A 91 -12.75 2.96 13.05
C ALA A 91 -13.88 2.19 12.41
N GLU A 92 -14.81 2.93 11.82
CA GLU A 92 -15.79 2.41 10.88
C GLU A 92 -15.17 2.43 9.48
N PHE A 93 -15.00 1.24 8.90
CA PHE A 93 -14.44 1.02 7.58
C PHE A 93 -15.55 0.81 6.56
N THR A 94 -15.51 1.62 5.52
CA THR A 94 -16.32 1.44 4.32
C THR A 94 -15.44 1.28 3.10
N LEU A 95 -15.77 0.30 2.26
CA LEU A 95 -15.14 0.08 0.96
C LEU A 95 -16.24 -0.04 -0.08
N PHE A 96 -16.00 0.55 -1.24
CA PHE A 96 -16.78 0.30 -2.44
C PHE A 96 -15.85 0.28 -3.64
N GLY A 97 -16.07 -0.65 -4.55
CA GLY A 97 -15.34 -0.74 -5.81
C GLY A 97 -16.17 -1.46 -6.85
N THR A 98 -15.98 -1.09 -8.11
CA THR A 98 -16.72 -1.66 -9.23
C THR A 98 -15.78 -1.99 -10.37
N THR A 99 -16.09 -3.07 -11.07
CA THR A 99 -15.51 -3.39 -12.36
C THR A 99 -16.62 -3.45 -13.39
N THR A 100 -16.36 -2.92 -14.59
CA THR A 100 -17.32 -2.90 -15.69
C THR A 100 -16.72 -3.55 -16.92
N ASN A 101 -17.52 -4.38 -17.58
CA ASN A 101 -17.18 -5.09 -18.82
C ASN A 101 -15.79 -5.78 -18.81
N THR A 102 -15.33 -6.23 -17.64
CA THR A 102 -14.00 -6.82 -17.46
C THR A 102 -14.15 -8.23 -16.89
N ALA A 103 -13.94 -9.23 -17.75
CA ALA A 103 -13.84 -10.61 -17.29
C ALA A 103 -12.60 -10.81 -16.43
N ALA A 104 -12.66 -11.76 -15.50
CA ALA A 104 -11.47 -12.20 -14.78
C ALA A 104 -10.46 -12.82 -15.75
N GLN A 105 -9.19 -12.65 -15.46
CA GLN A 105 -8.08 -13.18 -16.24
C GLN A 105 -7.42 -14.32 -15.50
N THR A 106 -6.83 -15.24 -16.25
CA THR A 106 -5.96 -16.30 -15.71
C THR A 106 -4.52 -16.02 -16.02
N VAL A 107 -3.66 -16.21 -15.03
CA VAL A 107 -2.20 -16.19 -15.20
C VAL A 107 -1.66 -17.52 -14.69
N GLY A 108 -0.75 -18.13 -15.46
CA GLY A 108 -0.17 -19.43 -15.17
C GLY A 108 -0.96 -20.62 -15.75
N THR A 109 -0.57 -21.83 -15.35
CA THR A 109 -1.12 -23.08 -15.86
C THR A 109 -2.31 -23.54 -15.02
N CYS A 110 -3.47 -23.74 -15.66
CA CYS A 110 -4.71 -24.15 -15.00
C CYS A 110 -5.15 -25.55 -15.46
N PRO A 111 -5.62 -26.43 -14.55
CA PRO A 111 -5.65 -26.28 -13.09
C PRO A 111 -4.25 -26.49 -12.44
N GLY A 112 -3.99 -25.85 -11.30
CA GLY A 112 -2.72 -26.01 -10.57
C GLY A 112 -2.48 -24.91 -9.52
N PRO A 113 -1.46 -25.07 -8.65
CA PRO A 113 -1.14 -24.09 -7.58
C PRO A 113 -0.67 -22.74 -8.13
N THR A 114 -0.29 -22.68 -9.41
CA THR A 114 0.12 -21.47 -10.13
C THR A 114 -0.99 -20.86 -10.98
N CYS A 115 -2.22 -21.40 -10.91
CA CYS A 115 -3.37 -20.85 -11.62
C CYS A 115 -3.93 -19.65 -10.86
N PHE A 116 -3.42 -18.46 -11.15
CA PHE A 116 -3.91 -17.21 -10.57
C PHE A 116 -5.12 -16.71 -11.35
N LEU A 117 -6.11 -16.22 -10.61
CA LEU A 117 -7.21 -15.42 -11.12
C LEU A 117 -6.97 -13.97 -10.76
N ILE A 118 -7.21 -13.08 -11.71
CA ILE A 118 -7.07 -11.63 -11.53
C ILE A 118 -8.35 -10.96 -12.02
N GLN A 119 -8.97 -10.18 -11.15
CA GLN A 119 -9.98 -9.21 -11.53
C GLN A 119 -9.36 -7.84 -11.56
N ALA A 120 -9.18 -7.28 -12.75
CA ALA A 120 -8.59 -5.97 -12.94
C ALA A 120 -9.65 -4.87 -13.09
N ASN A 121 -9.17 -3.63 -13.26
CA ASN A 121 -9.98 -2.45 -13.56
C ASN A 121 -11.05 -2.16 -12.51
N ILE A 122 -10.70 -2.29 -11.23
CA ILE A 122 -11.59 -1.93 -10.14
C ILE A 122 -11.38 -0.45 -9.81
N THR A 123 -12.47 0.30 -9.86
CA THR A 123 -12.51 1.72 -9.50
C THR A 123 -13.48 1.93 -8.36
N GLY A 124 -13.12 2.77 -7.39
CA GLY A 124 -13.97 3.00 -6.23
C GLY A 124 -13.42 3.93 -5.18
N SER A 125 -13.89 3.73 -3.95
CA SER A 125 -13.52 4.54 -2.80
C SER A 125 -13.45 3.70 -1.53
N PHE A 126 -12.72 4.20 -0.55
CA PHE A 126 -12.75 3.67 0.80
C PHE A 126 -12.65 4.79 1.82
N THR A 127 -13.12 4.54 3.04
CA THR A 127 -13.07 5.52 4.13
C THR A 127 -12.98 4.81 5.48
N PHE A 128 -12.16 5.40 6.35
CA PHE A 128 -12.03 5.07 7.77
C PHE A 128 -12.46 6.28 8.58
N THR A 129 -13.58 6.18 9.29
CA THR A 129 -14.06 7.22 10.20
C THR A 129 -13.92 6.76 11.64
N ALA A 130 -13.45 7.63 12.53
CA ALA A 130 -13.33 7.32 13.95
C ALA A 130 -14.72 6.98 14.53
N LYS A 131 -14.80 5.91 15.32
CA LYS A 131 -16.03 5.50 15.99
C LYS A 131 -15.72 4.93 17.37
N ALA A 132 -16.05 5.67 18.42
CA ALA A 132 -15.95 5.23 19.81
C ALA A 132 -16.91 4.07 20.11
N ALA A 133 -16.53 3.21 21.05
CA ALA A 133 -17.38 2.10 21.50
C ALA A 133 -18.65 2.62 22.22
N SER A 134 -18.50 3.64 23.06
CA SER A 134 -19.57 4.29 23.82
C SER A 134 -20.18 5.52 23.11
N GLY A 135 -19.70 5.84 21.91
CA GLY A 135 -20.02 7.09 21.21
C GLY A 135 -19.27 8.31 21.73
N GLY A 136 -19.25 9.38 20.91
CA GLY A 136 -18.74 10.70 21.28
C GLY A 136 -17.31 10.95 20.83
N SER A 137 -16.33 10.38 21.54
CA SER A 137 -14.91 10.52 21.19
C SER A 137 -14.06 9.38 21.76
N GLN A 138 -12.88 9.20 21.19
CA GLN A 138 -11.86 8.26 21.65
C GLN A 138 -10.63 9.04 22.11
N THR A 139 -10.14 8.76 23.32
CA THR A 139 -8.90 9.35 23.83
C THR A 139 -7.79 8.30 23.77
N ILE A 140 -6.74 8.59 22.99
CA ILE A 140 -5.59 7.72 22.78
C ILE A 140 -4.32 8.55 22.99
N GLY A 141 -3.63 8.32 24.12
CA GLY A 141 -2.52 9.17 24.53
C GLY A 141 -2.97 10.63 24.67
N ALA A 142 -2.31 11.53 23.94
CA ALA A 142 -2.62 12.96 23.93
C ALA A 142 -3.75 13.37 22.96
N TYR A 143 -4.28 12.44 22.17
CA TYR A 143 -5.28 12.74 21.15
C TYR A 143 -6.69 12.44 21.64
N THR A 144 -7.59 13.40 21.52
CA THR A 144 -9.04 13.20 21.63
C THR A 144 -9.63 13.27 20.23
N ILE A 145 -10.11 12.14 19.72
CA ILE A 145 -10.61 11.97 18.36
C ILE A 145 -12.14 11.88 18.43
N PRO A 146 -12.88 12.90 17.98
CA PRO A 146 -14.34 12.84 17.90
C PRO A 146 -14.83 11.74 16.95
N ASP A 147 -15.99 11.17 17.22
CA ASP A 147 -16.68 10.30 16.29
C ASP A 147 -16.90 11.01 14.94
N GLY A 148 -16.77 10.26 13.85
CA GLY A 148 -16.90 10.78 12.48
C GLY A 148 -15.64 11.45 11.94
N THR A 149 -14.58 11.61 12.73
CA THR A 149 -13.30 12.13 12.24
C THR A 149 -12.75 11.23 11.13
N ASN A 150 -12.44 11.81 9.96
CA ASN A 150 -11.82 11.08 8.86
C ASN A 150 -10.37 10.73 9.20
N LEU A 151 -10.10 9.44 9.45
CA LEU A 151 -8.76 8.94 9.72
C LEU A 151 -7.97 8.81 8.42
N LEU A 152 -8.60 8.22 7.41
CA LEU A 152 -8.06 8.04 6.08
C LEU A 152 -9.19 7.75 5.09
N SER A 153 -9.12 8.34 3.92
CA SER A 153 -10.06 8.08 2.84
C SER A 153 -9.36 8.16 1.49
N ALA A 154 -9.87 7.39 0.53
CA ALA A 154 -9.61 7.58 -0.89
C ALA A 154 -10.94 7.63 -1.63
N THR A 155 -11.23 8.74 -2.32
CA THR A 155 -12.55 8.97 -2.93
C THR A 155 -12.66 8.47 -4.36
N ASN A 156 -11.53 8.26 -5.06
CA ASN A 156 -11.53 7.80 -6.43
C ASN A 156 -10.22 7.06 -6.74
N TYR A 157 -10.06 5.85 -6.19
CA TYR A 157 -8.99 4.98 -6.65
C TYR A 157 -9.39 4.33 -7.97
N THR A 158 -8.47 4.23 -8.93
CA THR A 158 -8.69 3.55 -10.21
C THR A 158 -7.70 2.42 -10.42
N GLY A 159 -8.06 1.46 -11.28
CA GLY A 159 -7.16 0.41 -11.74
C GLY A 159 -6.67 -0.58 -10.67
N ALA A 160 -7.36 -0.63 -9.53
CA ALA A 160 -7.13 -1.65 -8.53
C ALA A 160 -7.48 -3.05 -9.07
N LEU A 161 -6.90 -4.07 -8.46
CA LEU A 161 -7.10 -5.47 -8.85
C LEU A 161 -7.29 -6.37 -7.64
N ILE A 162 -8.09 -7.43 -7.82
CA ILE A 162 -8.16 -8.55 -6.87
C ILE A 162 -7.48 -9.75 -7.51
N ALA A 163 -6.47 -10.32 -6.87
CA ALA A 163 -5.75 -11.48 -7.36
C ALA A 163 -5.63 -12.57 -6.31
N GLY A 164 -5.77 -13.83 -6.72
CA GLY A 164 -5.68 -14.99 -5.84
C GLY A 164 -5.57 -16.29 -6.63
N VAL A 165 -5.19 -17.37 -5.95
CA VAL A 165 -5.11 -18.69 -6.58
C VAL A 165 -6.53 -19.22 -6.83
N ARG A 166 -6.79 -19.75 -8.03
CA ARG A 166 -8.08 -20.36 -8.39
C ARG A 166 -8.37 -21.53 -7.44
N GLY A 167 -9.56 -21.52 -6.84
CA GLY A 167 -9.96 -22.48 -5.80
C GLY A 167 -9.35 -22.22 -4.42
N GLY A 168 -8.48 -21.21 -4.29
CA GLY A 168 -7.84 -20.85 -3.03
C GLY A 168 -8.78 -20.18 -2.03
N SER A 169 -8.37 -20.15 -0.77
CA SER A 169 -9.07 -19.51 0.34
C SER A 169 -8.56 -18.10 0.66
N SER A 170 -7.68 -17.56 -0.19
CA SER A 170 -7.07 -16.25 0.01
C SER A 170 -6.83 -15.51 -1.30
N ALA A 171 -6.88 -14.20 -1.24
CA ALA A 171 -6.60 -13.27 -2.33
C ALA A 171 -6.03 -11.96 -1.78
N ALA A 172 -5.55 -11.09 -2.64
CA ALA A 172 -5.15 -9.73 -2.31
C ALA A 172 -5.98 -8.76 -3.17
N PHE A 173 -6.42 -7.66 -2.56
CA PHE A 173 -7.02 -6.52 -3.23
C PHE A 173 -6.04 -5.35 -3.14
N THR A 174 -5.47 -4.97 -4.27
CA THR A 174 -4.34 -4.03 -4.35
C THR A 174 -4.64 -2.90 -5.30
N GLY A 175 -4.19 -1.70 -4.97
CA GLY A 175 -4.14 -0.56 -5.88
C GLY A 175 -2.77 0.10 -5.80
N THR A 176 -2.27 0.55 -6.94
CA THR A 176 -0.96 1.19 -7.05
C THR A 176 -1.03 2.37 -8.02
N ASP A 177 -0.51 3.51 -7.59
CA ASP A 177 -0.34 4.74 -8.36
C ASP A 177 1.17 5.00 -8.46
N PRO A 178 1.76 5.28 -9.64
CA PRO A 178 1.13 5.44 -10.97
C PRO A 178 1.10 4.14 -11.80
N VAL A 179 1.66 3.05 -11.29
CA VAL A 179 1.85 1.78 -12.01
C VAL A 179 0.56 0.95 -12.02
N GLY A 180 -0.53 1.53 -12.55
CA GLY A 180 -1.79 0.83 -12.74
C GLY A 180 -3.03 1.52 -12.20
N GLY A 181 -2.95 2.76 -11.74
CA GLY A 181 -4.09 3.46 -11.17
C GLY A 181 -3.78 4.88 -10.73
N SER A 182 -4.79 5.57 -10.22
CA SER A 182 -4.64 6.81 -9.46
C SER A 182 -5.24 6.59 -8.07
N ILE A 183 -4.56 7.06 -7.02
CA ILE A 183 -5.06 6.98 -5.64
C ILE A 183 -4.88 8.36 -5.01
N THR A 184 -5.91 8.89 -4.34
CA THR A 184 -5.78 10.15 -3.58
C THR A 184 -6.17 9.96 -2.13
N TYR A 185 -5.20 10.08 -1.24
CA TYR A 185 -5.41 10.02 0.20
C TYR A 185 -5.78 11.37 0.79
N VAL A 186 -6.75 11.34 1.70
CA VAL A 186 -7.17 12.48 2.51
C VAL A 186 -7.38 12.00 3.95
N SER A 187 -6.88 12.77 4.91
CA SER A 187 -7.08 12.58 6.34
C SER A 187 -7.49 13.90 7.00
N ALA A 188 -8.01 13.84 8.24
CA ALA A 188 -8.31 15.04 9.01
C ALA A 188 -7.03 15.86 9.30
N PRO A 189 -7.12 17.22 9.30
CA PRO A 189 -5.98 18.10 9.55
C PRO A 189 -5.27 17.87 10.89
N MET A 190 -5.98 17.35 11.90
CA MET A 190 -5.41 17.07 13.23
C MET A 190 -4.27 16.04 13.23
N PHE A 191 -4.19 15.21 12.19
CA PHE A 191 -3.12 14.22 12.04
C PHE A 191 -1.90 14.77 11.28
N ASN A 192 -2.02 15.97 10.71
CA ASN A 192 -0.94 16.66 9.98
C ASN A 192 -0.27 15.78 8.91
N LEU A 193 -1.03 14.89 8.26
CA LEU A 193 -0.57 14.08 7.15
C LEU A 193 -0.82 14.85 5.85
N ASP A 194 0.25 15.18 5.14
CA ASP A 194 0.20 15.88 3.87
C ASP A 194 0.49 14.91 2.71
N PHE A 195 -0.52 14.60 1.91
CA PHE A 195 -0.34 13.74 0.74
C PHE A 195 -0.03 14.54 -0.54
N THR A 196 -0.08 15.87 -0.54
CA THR A 196 -0.05 16.70 -1.77
C THR A 196 1.21 16.52 -2.61
N ASN A 197 2.35 16.22 -1.97
CA ASN A 197 3.65 16.05 -2.63
C ASN A 197 4.03 14.58 -2.90
N THR A 198 3.10 13.64 -2.66
CA THR A 198 3.36 12.20 -2.89
C THR A 198 2.97 11.80 -4.31
N THR A 199 3.90 11.18 -5.04
CA THR A 199 3.72 10.78 -6.45
C THR A 199 3.44 9.29 -6.63
N ALA A 200 3.71 8.47 -5.61
CA ALA A 200 3.27 7.09 -5.58
C ALA A 200 2.53 6.80 -4.29
N ARG A 201 1.43 6.07 -4.44
CA ARG A 201 0.52 5.69 -3.36
C ARG A 201 0.07 4.27 -3.63
N ASP A 202 -0.02 3.48 -2.58
CA ASP A 202 -0.48 2.11 -2.69
C ASP A 202 -1.40 1.74 -1.52
N PHE A 203 -2.26 0.76 -1.79
CA PHE A 203 -2.93 0.01 -0.75
C PHE A 203 -2.84 -1.47 -1.07
N SER A 204 -2.75 -2.27 -0.02
CA SER A 204 -2.81 -3.72 -0.10
C SER A 204 -3.74 -4.23 0.98
N ILE A 205 -4.80 -4.92 0.57
CA ILE A 205 -5.80 -5.53 1.45
C ILE A 205 -5.74 -7.03 1.24
N THR A 206 -5.32 -7.78 2.24
CA THR A 206 -5.35 -9.24 2.24
C THR A 206 -6.77 -9.71 2.51
N LEU A 207 -7.29 -10.55 1.62
CA LEU A 207 -8.57 -11.22 1.72
C LEU A 207 -8.35 -12.65 2.17
N GLY A 208 -8.76 -12.96 3.40
CA GLY A 208 -8.68 -14.29 4.01
C GLY A 208 -10.04 -14.99 4.09
N SER A 209 -10.00 -16.27 4.42
CA SER A 209 -11.19 -17.10 4.68
C SER A 209 -12.25 -17.00 3.57
N ILE A 210 -11.80 -17.02 2.31
CA ILE A 210 -12.69 -16.83 1.16
C ILE A 210 -13.70 -17.98 1.10
N GLY A 211 -14.98 -17.63 1.24
CA GLY A 211 -16.12 -18.54 1.13
C GLY A 211 -17.11 -18.07 0.09
N GLN A 212 -17.66 -18.99 -0.72
CA GLN A 212 -18.73 -18.65 -1.65
C GLN A 212 -20.06 -18.47 -0.90
N ALA A 213 -20.79 -17.41 -1.24
CA ALA A 213 -22.05 -17.08 -0.59
C ALA A 213 -23.20 -18.07 -0.91
N SER A 214 -23.01 -18.97 -1.90
CA SER A 214 -24.04 -19.91 -2.39
C SER A 214 -23.93 -21.34 -1.86
N GLY A 215 -23.07 -21.62 -0.86
CA GLY A 215 -23.06 -22.89 -0.14
C GLY A 215 -22.32 -24.08 -0.80
N THR A 216 -21.83 -23.96 -2.04
CA THR A 216 -20.89 -24.93 -2.63
C THR A 216 -19.47 -24.32 -2.59
N PRO A 217 -18.54 -24.82 -1.75
CA PRO A 217 -17.22 -24.20 -1.59
C PRO A 217 -16.35 -24.54 -2.80
N ILE A 218 -16.18 -23.59 -3.73
CA ILE A 218 -15.18 -23.70 -4.80
C ILE A 218 -14.10 -22.60 -4.68
N GLY A 219 -13.92 -22.05 -3.48
CA GLY A 219 -12.92 -21.01 -3.17
C GLY A 219 -13.03 -19.77 -4.06
N PHE A 220 -11.91 -19.07 -4.22
CA PHE A 220 -11.74 -17.94 -5.12
C PHE A 220 -11.83 -18.38 -6.60
N ASN A 221 -12.85 -17.93 -7.33
CA ASN A 221 -13.15 -18.51 -8.64
C ASN A 221 -13.77 -17.53 -9.65
N ALA A 222 -13.90 -17.98 -10.90
CA ALA A 222 -14.57 -17.29 -12.00
C ALA A 222 -15.31 -18.31 -12.88
N LYS A 223 -16.30 -17.87 -13.67
CA LYS A 223 -17.00 -18.78 -14.61
C LYS A 223 -16.05 -19.28 -15.71
N ALA A 224 -16.25 -20.54 -16.11
CA ALA A 224 -15.37 -21.36 -16.96
C ALA A 224 -14.19 -21.97 -16.18
N TYR A 225 -14.51 -22.99 -15.37
CA TYR A 225 -13.59 -23.62 -14.41
C TYR A 225 -12.36 -24.29 -15.03
N ASN A 226 -12.46 -24.76 -16.28
CA ASN A 226 -11.38 -25.45 -16.99
C ASN A 226 -10.90 -24.67 -18.22
N ALA A 227 -11.22 -23.37 -18.32
CA ALA A 227 -10.84 -22.53 -19.44
C ALA A 227 -10.57 -21.08 -19.00
N ALA A 228 -10.22 -20.24 -19.97
CA ALA A 228 -10.15 -18.79 -19.78
C ALA A 228 -11.51 -18.25 -19.30
N PRO A 229 -11.55 -17.44 -18.22
CA PRO A 229 -12.82 -16.94 -17.73
C PRO A 229 -13.52 -16.04 -18.74
N THR A 230 -14.85 -16.17 -18.82
CA THR A 230 -15.69 -15.34 -19.70
C THR A 230 -16.50 -14.29 -18.95
N ALA A 231 -16.40 -14.30 -17.61
CA ALA A 231 -17.11 -13.42 -16.68
C ALA A 231 -16.15 -12.88 -15.62
N ALA A 232 -16.60 -11.90 -14.85
CA ALA A 232 -15.93 -11.45 -13.64
C ALA A 232 -15.88 -12.59 -12.59
N LEU A 233 -15.13 -12.36 -11.49
CA LEU A 233 -15.04 -13.34 -10.40
C LEU A 233 -16.45 -13.76 -9.91
N THR A 234 -16.57 -15.02 -9.50
CA THR A 234 -17.76 -15.53 -8.84
C THR A 234 -17.94 -14.86 -7.50
N THR A 235 -19.18 -14.66 -7.11
CA THR A 235 -19.55 -14.04 -5.83
C THR A 235 -18.89 -14.73 -4.63
N PHE A 236 -18.20 -13.98 -3.77
CA PHE A 236 -17.51 -14.51 -2.58
C PHE A 236 -17.53 -13.52 -1.42
N ARG A 237 -17.29 -14.02 -0.21
CA ARG A 237 -17.07 -13.25 1.01
C ARG A 237 -15.67 -13.52 1.56
N ALA A 238 -15.08 -12.52 2.21
CA ALA A 238 -13.75 -12.63 2.80
C ALA A 238 -13.66 -11.80 4.09
N SER A 239 -12.70 -12.16 4.95
CA SER A 239 -12.19 -11.26 5.99
C SER A 239 -11.03 -10.43 5.43
N ALA A 240 -10.96 -9.14 5.77
CA ALA A 240 -10.02 -8.22 5.14
C ALA A 240 -9.19 -7.44 6.17
N ASN A 241 -7.87 -7.50 6.02
CA ASN A 241 -6.91 -6.67 6.74
C ASN A 241 -6.03 -5.97 5.71
N GLY A 242 -5.46 -4.80 6.00
CA GLY A 242 -4.69 -4.10 4.98
C GLY A 242 -3.74 -3.04 5.47
N THR A 243 -2.91 -2.59 4.54
CA THR A 243 -1.87 -1.57 4.72
C THR A 243 -1.97 -0.52 3.63
N PHE A 244 -1.55 0.70 3.96
CA PHE A 244 -1.52 1.85 3.06
C PHE A 244 -0.13 2.46 3.06
N GLY A 245 0.39 2.78 1.88
CA GLY A 245 1.72 3.36 1.73
C GLY A 245 1.77 4.51 0.72
N SER A 246 2.85 5.29 0.84
CA SER A 246 3.18 6.40 -0.05
C SER A 246 4.68 6.68 -0.10
N GLU A 247 5.14 7.27 -1.19
CA GLU A 247 6.53 7.69 -1.41
C GLU A 247 6.80 9.16 -1.07
N PRO A 248 7.95 9.42 -0.42
CA PRO A 248 8.17 8.94 0.94
C PRO A 248 7.10 9.56 1.87
N SER A 249 6.88 8.97 3.04
CA SER A 249 6.03 9.55 4.10
C SER A 249 6.10 11.09 4.15
N PRO A 250 5.03 11.82 4.47
CA PRO A 250 5.12 13.24 4.79
C PRO A 250 5.84 13.46 6.13
N SER A 251 7.10 13.04 6.22
CA SER A 251 8.04 13.60 7.18
C SER A 251 8.56 14.88 6.57
N VAL A 252 8.14 16.00 7.16
CA VAL A 252 9.01 17.18 7.24
C VAL A 252 10.39 16.64 7.65
N PRO A 253 11.49 16.94 6.93
CA PRO A 253 12.79 16.41 7.29
C PRO A 253 13.03 16.73 8.75
N GLU A 254 13.40 15.73 9.56
CA GLU A 254 13.62 15.96 10.98
C GLU A 254 14.69 17.06 11.15
N PRO A 255 14.66 17.88 12.22
CA PRO A 255 15.67 18.92 12.46
C PRO A 255 17.12 18.41 12.36
N ALA A 256 17.36 17.13 12.66
CA ALA A 256 18.65 16.46 12.47
C ALA A 256 19.06 16.33 10.99
N THR A 257 18.10 16.11 10.09
CA THR A 257 18.32 16.07 8.64
C THR A 257 18.68 17.46 8.12
N TRP A 258 17.96 18.49 8.57
CA TRP A 258 18.32 19.89 8.28
C TRP A 258 19.71 20.24 8.85
N ALA A 259 20.01 19.80 10.06
CA ALA A 259 21.31 20.00 10.69
C ALA A 259 22.43 19.31 9.90
N LEU A 260 22.21 18.11 9.36
CA LEU A 260 23.17 17.43 8.49
C LEU A 260 23.38 18.17 7.17
N PHE A 261 22.33 18.70 6.55
CA PHE A 261 22.47 19.53 5.35
C PHE A 261 23.24 20.82 5.65
N VAL A 262 22.88 21.53 6.72
CA VAL A 262 23.55 22.77 7.14
C VAL A 262 25.00 22.50 7.53
N ALA A 263 25.29 21.42 8.26
CA ALA A 263 26.64 21.01 8.63
C ALA A 263 27.45 20.61 7.39
N GLY A 264 26.87 19.87 6.45
CA GLY A 264 27.49 19.49 5.18
C GLY A 264 27.89 20.71 4.36
N PHE A 265 26.96 21.64 4.11
CA PHE A 265 27.27 22.89 3.40
C PHE A 265 28.24 23.79 4.16
N GLY A 266 28.13 23.83 5.49
CA GLY A 266 29.05 24.56 6.37
C GLY A 266 30.49 24.06 6.26
N MET A 267 30.69 22.74 6.29
CA MET A 267 32.02 22.12 6.16
C MET A 267 32.64 22.36 4.78
N VAL A 268 31.87 22.26 3.70
CA VAL A 268 32.34 22.57 2.33
C VAL A 268 32.75 24.04 2.23
N GLY A 269 31.93 24.96 2.74
CA GLY A 269 32.24 26.39 2.76
C GLY A 269 33.50 26.71 3.57
N PHE A 270 33.69 26.06 4.72
CA PHE A 270 34.89 26.21 5.55
C PHE A 270 36.16 25.73 4.82
N GLN A 271 36.09 24.57 4.16
CA GLN A 271 37.23 24.04 3.38
C GLN A 271 37.63 24.96 2.22
N VAL A 272 36.66 25.55 1.51
CA VAL A 272 36.93 26.52 0.43
C VAL A 272 37.64 27.77 0.96
N ARG A 273 37.19 28.32 2.10
CA ARG A 273 37.81 29.50 2.71
C ARG A 273 39.24 29.23 3.16
N ARG A 274 39.49 28.08 3.80
CA ARG A 274 40.84 27.67 4.22
C ARG A 274 41.81 27.56 3.04
N ARG A 275 41.36 27.02 1.90
CA ARG A 275 42.21 26.91 0.70
C ARG A 275 42.56 28.27 0.09
N ARG A 276 41.61 29.23 0.09
CA ARG A 276 41.87 30.59 -0.40
C ARG A 276 42.91 31.33 0.45
N GLN A 277 42.89 31.16 1.77
CA GLN A 277 43.89 31.76 2.65
C GLN A 277 45.29 31.19 2.43
N LEU A 278 45.40 29.89 2.14
CA LEU A 278 46.70 29.28 1.82
C LEU A 278 47.21 29.71 0.42
N ALA A 279 46.31 29.97 -0.53
CA ALA A 279 46.66 30.47 -1.85
C ALA A 279 47.09 31.96 -1.84
N SER A 280 46.55 32.79 -0.94
CA SER A 280 46.90 34.21 -0.84
C SER A 280 48.17 34.51 -0.04
N VAL A 281 48.80 33.50 0.57
CA VAL A 281 50.08 33.61 1.30
C VAL A 281 51.28 33.20 0.41
N ALA A 282 51.00 32.60 -0.76
CA ALA A 282 52.01 32.09 -1.69
C ALA A 282 52.24 32.97 -2.94
N GLY A 283 51.75 34.22 -2.93
CA GLY A 283 52.03 35.24 -3.94
C GLY A 283 52.40 36.55 -3.26
#